data_AF-A0A068UTS3-F1
#
_entry.id   AF-A0A068UTS3-F1
#
_cell.length_a   1.000
_cell.length_b   1.000
_cell.length_c   1.000
_cell.angle_alpha   90.00
_cell.angle_beta   90.00
_cell.angle_gamma   90.00
#
_symmetry.space_group_name_H-M   'P 1'
#
loop_
_entity.id
_entity.type
_entity.pdbx_description
1 polymer ?
#
loop_
_entity_poly.entity_id
_entity_poly.type
_entity_poly.pdbx_seq_one_letter_code
_entity_poly.pdbx_strand_id
1 'polypeptide(L)'
;MAFGGGGFALSAPLARVLAEVLDSCLTRYPHYYGSDQRIFACLAELGVPLTREPGFHQIDVRGDLFGMLAAHPLSPLLSLHHMDAADPIFPGMNRIQALQHLFKAVNADSPRILQQTVCYEPFNSLTVSISWGFAVQVFEGRQLLPDLISLERTFRPWGRTRSVYSSHFMFNIRETPRDQCKRPVVFFMDSVASKDSSVWTNYTKHNIGSCVRINAVQKLETIRVFSKMMDYDIEELKAPRRQCCDILSPIDETMTIYIRECRNGEVISMPR
;
A
#
# COMPACT_ATOMS: atom_id res chain seq x y z
N MET A 1 12.25 8.47 12.11
CA MET A 1 11.00 9.22 12.22
C MET A 1 10.53 9.43 10.81
N ALA A 2 9.23 9.35 10.55
CA ALA A 2 8.74 10.04 9.37
C ALA A 2 8.79 11.52 9.72
N PHE A 3 9.81 12.20 9.19
CA PHE A 3 10.00 13.63 9.43
C PHE A 3 8.74 14.40 9.03
N GLY A 4 8.45 15.48 9.76
CA GLY A 4 7.26 16.30 9.54
C GLY A 4 5.94 15.63 9.98
N GLY A 5 4.97 15.62 9.07
CA GLY A 5 3.59 15.18 9.33
C GLY A 5 3.33 13.69 9.18
N GLY A 6 4.33 12.89 8.79
CA GLY A 6 4.22 11.44 8.69
C GLY A 6 4.15 10.77 10.05
N GLY A 7 4.59 11.43 11.11
CA GLY A 7 4.38 10.98 12.49
C GLY A 7 5.46 10.07 13.06
N PHE A 8 5.31 9.78 14.35
CA PHE A 8 6.18 8.90 15.14
C PHE A 8 5.37 8.33 16.31
N ALA A 9 5.90 7.28 16.94
CA ALA A 9 5.31 6.66 18.12
C ALA A 9 6.33 6.63 19.27
N LEU A 10 5.81 6.77 20.49
CA LEU A 10 6.56 6.59 21.74
C LEU A 10 5.82 5.58 22.62
N SER A 11 6.55 4.79 23.38
CA SER A 11 5.93 4.00 24.44
C SER A 11 5.40 4.93 25.54
N ALA A 12 4.32 4.53 26.20
CA ALA A 12 3.73 5.33 27.27
C ALA A 12 4.73 5.67 28.42
N PRO A 13 5.61 4.73 28.87
CA PRO A 13 6.65 5.07 29.85
C PRO A 13 7.64 6.11 29.35
N LEU A 14 8.08 6.02 28.09
CA LEU A 14 9.01 6.99 27.51
C LEU A 14 8.36 8.37 27.36
N ALA A 15 7.10 8.43 26.94
CA ALA A 15 6.36 9.68 26.85
C ALA A 15 6.23 10.38 28.21
N ARG A 16 6.04 9.62 29.30
CA ARG A 16 5.99 10.15 30.67
C ARG A 16 7.31 10.79 31.08
N VAL A 17 8.43 10.11 30.86
CA VAL A 17 9.76 10.64 31.18
C VAL A 17 10.09 11.86 30.31
N LEU A 18 9.78 11.81 29.01
CA LEU A 18 9.99 12.94 28.11
C LEU A 18 9.21 14.17 28.57
N ALA A 19 7.95 14.01 29.00
CA ALA A 19 7.11 15.13 29.45
C ALA A 19 7.71 15.91 30.63
N GLU A 20 8.44 15.24 31.53
CA GLU A 20 9.08 15.90 32.69
C GLU A 20 10.25 16.80 32.28
N VAL A 21 10.93 16.48 31.18
CA VAL A 21 12.15 17.19 30.74
C VAL A 21 11.96 18.05 29.49
N LEU A 22 10.82 17.91 28.80
CA LEU A 22 10.58 18.46 27.47
C LEU A 22 10.81 19.97 27.41
N ASP A 23 10.20 20.75 28.31
CA ASP A 23 10.32 22.20 28.30
C ASP A 23 11.77 22.65 28.42
N SER A 24 12.52 22.04 29.34
CA SER A 24 13.95 22.34 29.51
C SER A 24 14.75 21.96 28.26
N CYS A 25 14.42 20.83 27.63
CA CYS A 25 15.09 20.38 26.41
C CYS A 25 14.82 21.31 25.22
N LEU A 26 13.58 21.76 25.04
CA LEU A 26 13.21 22.66 23.96
C LEU A 26 13.99 23.98 24.01
N THR A 27 14.34 24.46 25.21
CA THR A 27 15.19 25.66 25.38
C THR A 27 16.66 25.43 25.03
N ARG A 28 17.16 24.19 25.08
CA ARG A 28 18.53 23.83 24.66
C ARG A 28 18.68 23.70 23.16
N TYR A 29 17.60 23.32 22.46
CA TYR A 29 17.61 23.12 21.01
C TYR A 29 16.69 24.08 20.21
N PRO A 30 16.72 25.40 20.45
CA PRO A 30 15.84 26.34 19.75
C PRO A 30 16.21 26.49 18.27
N HIS A 31 17.45 26.15 17.90
CA HIS A 31 18.00 26.26 16.56
C HIS A 31 17.57 25.13 15.61
N TYR A 32 16.96 24.05 16.12
CA TYR A 32 16.42 23.01 15.25
C TYR A 32 15.15 23.49 14.56
N TYR A 33 15.06 23.14 13.28
CA TYR A 33 14.05 23.66 12.35
C TYR A 33 12.64 23.14 12.67
N GLY A 34 12.50 21.82 12.80
CA GLY A 34 11.21 21.15 13.00
C GLY A 34 10.99 20.67 14.43
N SER A 35 9.72 20.51 14.82
CA SER A 35 9.33 19.93 16.11
C SER A 35 9.81 18.49 16.25
N ASP A 36 9.78 17.71 15.18
CA ASP A 36 10.30 16.35 15.09
C ASP A 36 11.80 16.27 15.43
N GLN A 37 12.61 17.16 14.87
CA GLN A 37 14.04 17.25 15.14
C GLN A 37 14.31 17.61 16.61
N ARG A 38 13.50 18.49 17.20
CA ARG A 38 13.59 18.86 18.61
C ARG A 38 13.21 17.68 19.52
N ILE A 39 12.11 16.99 19.23
CA ILE A 39 11.69 15.82 19.99
C ILE A 39 12.76 14.72 19.93
N PHE A 40 13.33 14.48 18.75
CA PHE A 40 14.43 13.52 18.61
C PHE A 40 15.66 13.90 19.44
N ALA A 41 16.03 15.18 19.47
CA ALA A 41 17.13 15.63 20.31
C ALA A 41 16.85 15.39 21.81
N CYS A 42 15.63 15.65 22.27
CA CYS A 42 15.23 15.36 23.65
C CYS A 42 15.27 13.86 23.99
N LEU A 43 14.86 13.01 23.05
CA LEU A 43 14.97 11.56 23.22
C LEU A 43 16.43 11.09 23.25
N ALA A 44 17.31 11.75 22.49
CA ALA A 44 18.74 11.47 22.50
C ALA A 44 19.40 11.82 23.83
N GLU A 45 18.96 12.88 24.53
CA GLU A 45 19.42 13.19 25.90
C GLU A 45 19.06 12.08 26.90
N LEU A 46 17.92 11.41 26.68
CA LEU A 46 17.49 10.24 27.45
C LEU A 46 18.18 8.94 27.00
N GLY A 47 19.08 8.99 26.02
CA GLY A 47 19.78 7.83 25.48
C GLY A 47 18.91 6.89 24.63
N VAL A 48 17.73 7.34 24.19
CA VAL A 48 16.81 6.50 23.41
C VAL A 48 17.05 6.68 21.91
N PRO A 49 17.47 5.63 21.18
CA PRO A 49 17.73 5.72 19.75
C PRO A 49 16.44 5.73 18.93
N LEU A 50 16.55 6.19 17.68
CA LEU A 50 15.47 6.08 16.71
C LEU A 50 15.41 4.67 16.09
N THR A 51 14.26 4.02 16.21
CA THR A 51 13.88 2.88 15.37
C THR A 51 13.15 3.36 14.12
N ARG A 52 13.59 2.93 12.93
CA ARG A 52 12.91 3.29 11.68
C ARG A 52 11.76 2.31 11.43
N GLU A 53 10.55 2.85 11.32
CA GLU A 53 9.35 2.11 10.95
C GLU A 53 8.89 2.55 9.54
N PRO A 54 8.93 1.68 8.52
CA PRO A 54 8.53 1.99 7.14
C PRO A 54 7.03 2.28 6.95
N GLY A 55 6.17 1.97 7.93
CA GLY A 55 4.73 2.22 7.88
C GLY A 55 4.28 3.68 7.99
N PHE A 56 5.15 4.59 8.43
CA PHE A 56 4.83 6.02 8.52
C PHE A 56 5.19 6.76 7.23
N HIS A 57 4.20 7.37 6.56
CA HIS A 57 4.41 8.03 5.27
C HIS A 57 4.09 9.53 5.32
N GLN A 58 5.09 10.34 4.95
CA GLN A 58 4.97 11.79 4.80
C GLN A 58 4.21 12.21 3.52
N ILE A 59 4.15 11.34 2.50
CA ILE A 59 3.46 11.57 1.21
C ILE A 59 3.71 12.99 0.65
N ASP A 60 4.98 13.38 0.50
CA ASP A 60 5.35 14.64 -0.17
C ASP A 60 5.24 14.50 -1.71
N VAL A 61 4.05 14.16 -2.17
CA VAL A 61 3.66 14.03 -3.58
C VAL A 61 2.25 14.57 -3.78
N ARG A 62 1.86 14.80 -5.03
CA ARG A 62 0.55 15.35 -5.40
C ARG A 62 -0.10 14.54 -6.52
N GLY A 63 -1.41 14.70 -6.64
CA GLY A 63 -2.21 14.05 -7.68
C GLY A 63 -2.49 12.59 -7.33
N ASP A 64 -2.37 11.72 -8.32
CA ASP A 64 -2.80 10.32 -8.22
C ASP A 64 -1.79 9.46 -7.43
N LEU A 65 -2.18 9.03 -6.22
CA LEU A 65 -1.40 8.16 -5.34
C LEU A 65 -1.49 6.67 -5.69
N PHE A 66 -2.22 6.28 -6.74
CA PHE A 66 -2.51 4.88 -7.07
C PHE A 66 -1.27 3.99 -7.04
N GLY A 67 -0.17 4.37 -7.71
CA GLY A 67 1.04 3.56 -7.76
C GLY A 67 1.75 3.38 -6.41
N MET A 68 1.60 4.33 -5.48
CA MET A 68 2.13 4.21 -4.12
C MET A 68 1.30 3.24 -3.28
N LEU A 69 -0.02 3.38 -3.35
CA LEU A 69 -0.95 2.57 -2.55
C LEU A 69 -1.03 1.13 -3.08
N ALA A 70 -1.03 0.95 -4.41
CA ALA A 70 -1.14 -0.36 -5.06
C ALA A 70 0.11 -1.26 -4.88
N ALA A 71 1.28 -0.64 -4.68
CA ALA A 71 2.56 -1.32 -4.48
C ALA A 71 3.10 -1.11 -3.05
N HIS A 72 2.23 -0.82 -2.08
CA HIS A 72 2.67 -0.63 -0.70
C HIS A 72 3.38 -1.90 -0.19
N PRO A 73 4.51 -1.75 0.52
CA PRO A 73 5.26 -2.88 1.04
C PRO A 73 4.47 -3.67 2.10
N LEU A 74 5.09 -4.75 2.58
CA LEU A 74 4.50 -5.63 3.60
C LEU A 74 4.53 -5.04 5.01
N SER A 75 5.16 -3.89 5.22
CA SER A 75 5.07 -3.21 6.50
C SER A 75 3.63 -2.79 6.76
N PRO A 76 3.14 -2.83 8.00
CA PRO A 76 1.85 -2.26 8.35
C PRO A 76 1.78 -0.79 7.92
N LEU A 77 0.66 -0.36 7.35
CA LEU A 77 0.44 1.05 7.08
C LEU A 77 0.02 1.74 8.39
N LEU A 78 0.79 2.75 8.82
CA LEU A 78 0.53 3.47 10.07
C LEU A 78 0.01 4.88 9.85
N SER A 79 0.51 5.57 8.83
CA SER A 79 0.06 6.92 8.50
C SER A 79 0.20 7.22 7.01
N LEU A 80 -0.71 8.04 6.51
CA LEU A 80 -0.63 8.69 5.21
C LEU A 80 -0.84 10.19 5.44
N HIS A 81 0.22 10.98 5.33
CA HIS A 81 0.12 12.43 5.41
C HIS A 81 -0.33 13.03 4.06
N HIS A 82 -0.67 14.33 4.02
CA HIS A 82 -1.05 15.08 2.81
C HIS A 82 -2.17 14.50 1.92
N MET A 83 -3.12 13.74 2.49
CA MET A 83 -4.29 13.24 1.75
C MET A 83 -5.21 14.36 1.21
N ASP A 84 -5.07 15.59 1.71
CA ASP A 84 -5.73 16.80 1.21
C ASP A 84 -5.20 17.25 -0.16
N ALA A 85 -3.94 16.95 -0.47
CA ALA A 85 -3.28 17.29 -1.73
C ALA A 85 -3.29 16.15 -2.77
N ALA A 86 -3.73 14.95 -2.36
CA ALA A 86 -3.95 13.80 -3.22
C ALA A 86 -5.25 13.94 -4.05
N ASP A 87 -5.30 13.29 -5.20
CA ASP A 87 -6.58 13.05 -5.88
C ASP A 87 -7.40 11.99 -5.12
N PRO A 88 -8.73 11.94 -5.25
CA PRO A 88 -9.53 10.89 -4.64
C PRO A 88 -9.04 9.49 -5.07
N ILE A 89 -8.78 8.63 -4.09
CA ILE A 89 -8.16 7.31 -4.32
C ILE A 89 -9.12 6.28 -4.94
N PHE A 90 -10.44 6.53 -4.85
CA PHE A 90 -11.47 5.71 -5.49
C PHE A 90 -12.20 6.50 -6.58
N PRO A 91 -12.50 5.88 -7.73
CA PRO A 91 -13.22 6.55 -8.81
C PRO A 91 -14.65 6.92 -8.39
N GLY A 92 -15.12 8.10 -8.82
CA GLY A 92 -16.48 8.57 -8.53
C GLY A 92 -16.73 9.03 -7.09
N MET A 93 -15.71 9.06 -6.24
CA MET A 93 -15.79 9.54 -4.85
C MET A 93 -15.03 10.85 -4.66
N ASN A 94 -15.45 11.67 -3.71
CA ASN A 94 -14.61 12.77 -3.21
C ASN A 94 -13.57 12.26 -2.20
N ARG A 95 -12.61 13.11 -1.79
CA ARG A 95 -11.51 12.73 -0.87
C ARG A 95 -12.01 12.11 0.43
N ILE A 96 -13.00 12.73 1.07
CA ILE A 96 -13.52 12.28 2.36
C ILE A 96 -14.25 10.94 2.20
N GLN A 97 -15.11 10.82 1.18
CA GLN A 97 -15.81 9.58 0.86
C GLN A 97 -14.83 8.44 0.54
N ALA A 98 -13.79 8.71 -0.23
CA ALA A 98 -12.77 7.74 -0.59
C ALA A 98 -12.00 7.24 0.65
N LEU A 99 -11.65 8.13 1.57
CA LEU A 99 -11.04 7.76 2.85
C LEU A 99 -12.01 6.95 3.72
N GLN A 100 -13.25 7.41 3.88
CA GLN A 100 -14.28 6.66 4.62
C GLN A 100 -14.49 5.26 4.04
N HIS A 101 -14.41 5.13 2.72
CA HIS A 101 -14.51 3.85 2.02
C HIS A 101 -13.31 2.94 2.30
N LEU A 102 -12.08 3.46 2.23
CA LEU A 102 -10.87 2.72 2.62
C LEU A 102 -10.95 2.22 4.07
N PHE A 103 -11.48 3.07 4.97
CA PHE A 103 -11.62 2.74 6.39
C PHE A 103 -12.58 1.57 6.66
N LYS A 104 -13.49 1.25 5.73
CA LYS A 104 -14.28 0.00 5.84
C LYS A 104 -13.36 -1.22 5.84
N ALA A 105 -12.33 -1.24 4.98
CA ALA A 105 -11.36 -2.32 4.92
C ALA A 105 -10.39 -2.28 6.12
N VAL A 106 -9.95 -1.07 6.52
CA VAL A 106 -9.13 -0.90 7.75
C VAL A 106 -9.83 -1.51 8.96
N ASN A 107 -11.13 -1.25 9.13
CA ASN A 107 -11.90 -1.77 10.26
C ASN A 107 -12.13 -3.29 10.18
N ALA A 108 -11.97 -3.90 8.99
CA ALA A 108 -12.17 -5.33 8.79
C ALA A 108 -10.88 -6.16 8.98
N ASP A 109 -9.73 -5.68 8.49
CA ASP A 109 -8.42 -6.35 8.62
C ASP A 109 -7.28 -5.32 8.54
N SER A 110 -7.18 -4.47 9.58
CA SER A 110 -6.21 -3.36 9.62
C SER A 110 -4.76 -3.75 9.32
N PRO A 111 -4.21 -4.91 9.77
CA PRO A 111 -2.81 -5.21 9.54
C PRO A 111 -2.48 -5.51 8.07
N ARG A 112 -3.49 -5.86 7.27
CA ARG A 112 -3.36 -6.22 5.86
C ARG A 112 -3.59 -5.05 4.90
N ILE A 113 -4.09 -3.91 5.38
CA ILE A 113 -4.48 -2.79 4.51
C ILE A 113 -3.32 -2.37 3.60
N LEU A 114 -3.61 -2.26 2.30
CA LEU A 114 -2.68 -1.97 1.21
C LEU A 114 -1.54 -2.98 0.99
N GLN A 115 -1.41 -4.03 1.78
CA GLN A 115 -0.34 -5.00 1.56
C GLN A 115 -0.48 -5.63 0.19
N GLN A 116 0.60 -5.54 -0.58
CA GLN A 116 0.62 -6.08 -1.93
C GLN A 116 0.82 -7.62 -1.89
N THR A 117 -0.01 -8.35 -2.61
CA THR A 117 0.13 -9.79 -2.88
C THR A 117 0.13 -10.02 -4.38
N VAL A 118 0.98 -10.91 -4.90
CA VAL A 118 1.06 -11.18 -6.34
C VAL A 118 0.77 -12.66 -6.60
N CYS A 119 -0.15 -12.91 -7.52
CA CYS A 119 -0.63 -14.23 -7.91
C CYS A 119 -0.39 -14.45 -9.40
N TYR A 120 -0.05 -15.67 -9.78
CA TYR A 120 0.13 -16.06 -11.18
C TYR A 120 -0.96 -17.05 -11.57
N GLU A 121 -1.68 -16.74 -12.65
CA GLU A 121 -2.72 -17.60 -13.20
C GLU A 121 -2.16 -18.35 -14.41
N PRO A 122 -2.02 -19.68 -14.35
CA PRO A 122 -1.31 -20.43 -15.37
C PRO A 122 -2.08 -20.56 -16.69
N PHE A 123 -3.41 -20.69 -16.68
CA PHE A 123 -4.18 -21.08 -17.86
C PHE A 123 -4.28 -19.97 -18.90
N ASN A 124 -4.48 -18.72 -18.49
CA ASN A 124 -4.53 -17.56 -19.38
C ASN A 124 -3.25 -16.72 -19.32
N SER A 125 -2.22 -17.20 -18.61
CA SER A 125 -0.95 -16.48 -18.40
C SER A 125 -1.15 -15.08 -17.84
N LEU A 126 -1.96 -14.95 -16.79
CA LEU A 126 -2.21 -13.66 -16.13
C LEU A 126 -1.31 -13.48 -14.92
N THR A 127 -0.98 -12.22 -14.64
CA THR A 127 -0.40 -11.83 -13.35
C THR A 127 -1.37 -10.90 -12.63
N VAL A 128 -1.68 -11.21 -11.37
CA VAL A 128 -2.63 -10.44 -10.55
C VAL A 128 -1.88 -9.83 -9.38
N SER A 129 -1.85 -8.50 -9.29
CA SER A 129 -1.29 -7.76 -8.17
C SER A 129 -2.43 -7.18 -7.33
N ILE A 130 -2.52 -7.62 -6.08
CA ILE A 130 -3.59 -7.28 -5.14
C ILE A 130 -3.03 -6.34 -4.09
N SER A 131 -3.55 -5.12 -4.02
CA SER A 131 -3.41 -4.24 -2.87
C SER A 131 -4.67 -4.38 -2.02
N TRP A 132 -4.56 -5.14 -0.93
CA TRP A 132 -5.73 -5.54 -0.15
C TRP A 132 -6.48 -4.32 0.40
N GLY A 133 -7.82 -4.33 0.29
CA GLY A 133 -8.68 -3.20 0.68
C GLY A 133 -8.65 -1.97 -0.23
N PHE A 134 -7.90 -1.99 -1.34
CA PHE A 134 -7.79 -0.85 -2.25
C PHE A 134 -8.04 -1.20 -3.72
N ALA A 135 -7.12 -1.90 -4.38
CA ALA A 135 -7.19 -2.17 -5.81
C ALA A 135 -6.52 -3.48 -6.21
N VAL A 136 -6.96 -4.05 -7.33
CA VAL A 136 -6.36 -5.22 -7.99
C VAL A 136 -5.98 -4.85 -9.41
N GLN A 137 -4.74 -5.12 -9.80
CA GLN A 137 -4.23 -4.96 -11.16
C GLN A 137 -4.10 -6.33 -11.82
N VAL A 138 -4.78 -6.53 -12.96
CA VAL A 138 -4.67 -7.75 -13.77
C VAL A 138 -3.87 -7.44 -15.03
N PHE A 139 -2.69 -8.07 -15.13
CA PHE A 139 -1.78 -7.95 -16.26
C PHE A 139 -1.97 -9.15 -17.20
N GLU A 140 -2.10 -8.86 -18.49
CA GLU A 140 -1.97 -9.88 -19.53
C GLU A 140 -0.48 -10.22 -19.70
N GLY A 141 -0.13 -11.49 -19.52
CA GLY A 141 1.25 -11.95 -19.53
C GLY A 141 1.88 -12.07 -18.14
N ARG A 142 3.07 -12.68 -18.15
CA ARG A 142 3.85 -12.99 -16.94
C ARG A 142 4.73 -11.80 -16.56
N GLN A 143 4.42 -11.16 -15.44
CA GLN A 143 5.18 -10.02 -14.93
C GLN A 143 6.13 -10.46 -13.82
N LEU A 144 7.36 -9.93 -13.83
CA LEU A 144 8.33 -10.21 -12.77
C LEU A 144 7.91 -9.52 -11.47
N LEU A 145 7.92 -10.25 -10.35
CA LEU A 145 7.61 -9.67 -9.04
C LEU A 145 8.47 -8.43 -8.72
N PRO A 146 9.80 -8.41 -8.96
CA PRO A 146 10.62 -7.20 -8.76
C PRO A 146 10.12 -5.95 -9.52
N ASP A 147 9.51 -6.13 -10.69
CA ASP A 147 8.97 -5.03 -11.49
C ASP A 147 7.61 -4.55 -10.94
N LEU A 148 6.86 -5.43 -10.27
CA LEU A 148 5.57 -5.12 -9.67
C LEU A 148 5.66 -4.46 -8.29
N ILE A 149 6.75 -4.70 -7.55
CA ILE A 149 6.99 -4.03 -6.25
C ILE A 149 7.51 -2.60 -6.40
N SER A 150 7.95 -2.22 -7.61
CA SER A 150 8.35 -0.84 -7.91
C SER A 150 7.10 0.03 -8.11
N LEU A 151 7.12 1.25 -7.56
CA LEU A 151 5.96 2.12 -7.56
C LEU A 151 5.67 2.62 -8.97
N GLU A 152 4.44 2.48 -9.42
CA GLU A 152 4.01 3.08 -10.68
C GLU A 152 3.96 4.60 -10.58
N ARG A 153 4.52 5.31 -11.56
CA ARG A 153 4.62 6.77 -11.56
C ARG A 153 3.29 7.47 -11.89
N THR A 154 2.31 7.38 -10.99
CA THR A 154 1.00 8.04 -11.12
C THR A 154 0.99 9.45 -10.51
N PHE A 155 1.89 9.72 -9.56
CA PHE A 155 1.95 10.97 -8.79
C PHE A 155 2.95 11.98 -9.36
N ARG A 156 2.87 13.21 -8.84
CA ARG A 156 3.79 14.31 -9.15
C ARG A 156 4.56 14.73 -7.90
N PRO A 157 5.78 15.30 -8.05
CA PRO A 157 6.54 15.84 -6.92
C PRO A 157 5.76 16.93 -6.14
N TRP A 158 6.03 17.08 -4.85
CA TRP A 158 5.45 18.15 -4.02
C TRP A 158 5.84 19.55 -4.49
N GLY A 159 7.13 19.76 -4.76
CA GLY A 159 7.69 21.02 -5.22
C GLY A 159 7.31 21.33 -6.67
N ARG A 160 7.07 22.62 -6.98
CA ARG A 160 6.81 23.12 -8.34
C ARG A 160 8.13 23.26 -9.15
N THR A 161 9.03 22.29 -9.07
CA THR A 161 10.32 22.37 -9.75
C THR A 161 10.14 22.17 -11.26
N ARG A 162 10.79 23.00 -12.09
CA ARG A 162 10.62 23.03 -13.56
C ARG A 162 11.06 21.75 -14.29
N SER A 163 11.78 20.85 -13.62
CA SER A 163 12.27 19.60 -14.20
C SER A 163 11.70 18.39 -13.45
N VAL A 164 10.70 17.76 -14.08
CA VAL A 164 10.08 16.49 -13.67
C VAL A 164 11.09 15.33 -13.63
N TYR A 165 12.23 15.47 -14.31
CA TYR A 165 13.31 14.49 -14.38
C TYR A 165 14.35 14.63 -13.25
N SER A 166 14.29 15.71 -12.46
CA SER A 166 15.25 15.99 -11.36
C SER A 166 14.71 15.62 -9.98
N SER A 167 13.50 15.08 -9.90
CA SER A 167 12.89 14.70 -8.63
C SER A 167 13.47 13.38 -8.14
N HIS A 168 14.39 13.47 -7.18
CA HIS A 168 14.94 12.31 -6.50
C HIS A 168 13.93 11.80 -5.47
N PHE A 169 13.43 10.59 -5.69
CA PHE A 169 12.60 9.88 -4.72
C PHE A 169 13.47 8.87 -3.97
N MET A 170 13.13 8.61 -2.71
CA MET A 170 13.81 7.61 -1.87
C MET A 170 13.31 6.18 -2.13
N PHE A 171 12.56 5.97 -3.22
CA PHE A 171 11.96 4.70 -3.61
C PHE A 171 12.08 4.47 -5.11
N ASN A 172 12.05 3.21 -5.52
CA ASN A 172 12.12 2.83 -6.93
C ASN A 172 10.78 3.07 -7.63
N ILE A 173 10.87 3.62 -8.83
CA ILE A 173 9.71 3.98 -9.65
C ILE A 173 9.81 3.26 -10.99
N ARG A 174 8.67 2.81 -11.49
CA ARG A 174 8.50 2.37 -12.88
C ARG A 174 7.60 3.35 -13.63
N GLU A 175 7.96 3.62 -14.89
CA GLU A 175 7.18 4.52 -15.74
C GLU A 175 5.86 3.88 -16.16
N THR A 176 4.77 4.65 -16.12
CA THR A 176 3.47 4.20 -16.60
C THR A 176 3.48 4.14 -18.13
N PRO A 177 3.10 3.01 -18.75
CA PRO A 177 3.02 2.92 -20.21
C PRO A 177 2.17 4.05 -20.81
N ARG A 178 2.70 4.73 -21.84
CA ARG A 178 1.96 5.79 -22.54
C ARG A 178 0.72 5.23 -23.25
N ASP A 179 0.88 4.05 -23.83
CA ASP A 179 -0.20 3.28 -24.43
C ASP A 179 -1.10 2.70 -23.33
N GLN A 180 -2.37 3.09 -23.32
CA GLN A 180 -3.36 2.65 -22.34
C GLN A 180 -3.62 1.14 -22.44
N CYS A 181 -3.51 0.54 -23.62
CA CYS A 181 -3.77 -0.89 -23.80
C CYS A 181 -2.63 -1.76 -23.29
N LYS A 182 -1.44 -1.19 -23.06
CA LYS A 182 -0.34 -1.87 -22.37
C LYS A 182 -0.44 -1.82 -20.84
N ARG A 183 -1.39 -1.06 -20.30
CA ARG A 183 -1.63 -0.98 -18.85
C ARG A 183 -2.47 -2.18 -18.39
N PRO A 184 -2.32 -2.62 -17.13
CA PRO A 184 -3.19 -3.63 -16.56
C PRO A 184 -4.63 -3.13 -16.47
N VAL A 185 -5.58 -4.06 -16.46
CA VAL A 185 -6.96 -3.75 -16.09
C VAL A 185 -7.01 -3.59 -14.57
N VAL A 186 -7.62 -2.49 -14.10
CA VAL A 186 -7.69 -2.15 -12.68
C VAL A 186 -9.10 -2.43 -12.16
N PHE A 187 -9.18 -3.02 -10.98
CA PHE A 187 -10.41 -3.24 -10.23
C PHE A 187 -10.28 -2.54 -8.88
N PHE A 188 -11.24 -1.70 -8.51
CA PHE A 188 -11.23 -1.01 -7.22
C PHE A 188 -12.14 -1.71 -6.22
N MET A 189 -11.78 -1.64 -4.94
CA MET A 189 -12.60 -2.23 -3.88
C MET A 189 -13.98 -1.59 -3.86
N ASP A 190 -15.00 -2.41 -3.98
CA ASP A 190 -16.42 -2.02 -3.89
C ASP A 190 -16.98 -2.31 -2.49
N SER A 191 -16.66 -3.46 -1.92
CA SER A 191 -17.17 -3.85 -0.60
C SER A 191 -16.22 -4.78 0.14
N VAL A 192 -16.36 -4.82 1.46
CA VAL A 192 -15.64 -5.70 2.37
C VAL A 192 -16.63 -6.30 3.34
N ALA A 193 -16.45 -7.57 3.68
CA ALA A 193 -17.21 -8.25 4.70
C ALA A 193 -16.30 -9.22 5.46
N SER A 194 -16.68 -9.48 6.71
CA SER A 194 -15.97 -10.38 7.60
C SER A 194 -16.98 -11.27 8.30
N LYS A 195 -16.63 -12.54 8.48
CA LYS A 195 -17.40 -13.50 9.26
C LYS A 195 -16.45 -14.45 9.98
N ASP A 196 -16.68 -14.64 11.27
CA ASP A 196 -15.82 -15.42 12.15
C ASP A 196 -14.36 -14.91 12.05
N SER A 197 -13.42 -15.77 11.65
CA SER A 197 -12.00 -15.40 11.42
C SER A 197 -11.65 -15.22 9.94
N SER A 198 -12.65 -15.06 9.07
CA SER A 198 -12.47 -14.89 7.63
C SER A 198 -12.90 -13.50 7.18
N VAL A 199 -12.19 -12.94 6.22
CA VAL A 199 -12.48 -11.64 5.61
C VAL A 199 -12.43 -11.77 4.09
N TRP A 200 -13.29 -11.05 3.40
CA TRP A 200 -13.25 -10.97 1.94
C TRP A 200 -13.59 -9.60 1.41
N THR A 201 -12.99 -9.25 0.28
CA THR A 201 -13.18 -8.00 -0.44
C THR A 201 -13.66 -8.28 -1.86
N ASN A 202 -14.61 -7.49 -2.32
CA ASN A 202 -15.09 -7.51 -3.70
C ASN A 202 -14.53 -6.28 -4.43
N TYR A 203 -14.07 -6.49 -5.66
CA TYR A 203 -13.53 -5.44 -6.51
C TYR A 203 -14.29 -5.40 -7.83
N THR A 204 -14.59 -4.20 -8.31
CA THR A 204 -15.31 -3.95 -9.56
C THR A 204 -14.39 -3.35 -10.61
N LYS A 205 -14.55 -3.81 -11.84
CA LYS A 205 -13.74 -3.39 -12.98
C LYS A 205 -13.87 -1.89 -13.22
N HIS A 206 -12.73 -1.23 -13.38
CA HIS A 206 -12.69 0.17 -13.79
C HIS A 206 -12.24 0.25 -15.25
N ASN A 207 -13.22 0.45 -16.14
CA ASN A 207 -12.99 0.53 -17.57
C ASN A 207 -12.39 1.89 -17.96
N ILE A 208 -11.12 1.90 -18.34
CA ILE A 208 -10.46 3.05 -18.95
C ILE A 208 -10.20 2.73 -20.42
N GLY A 209 -11.00 3.32 -21.30
CA GLY A 209 -10.83 3.23 -22.74
C GLY A 209 -11.29 1.90 -23.36
N SER A 210 -11.19 1.83 -24.69
CA SER A 210 -11.48 0.63 -25.47
C SER A 210 -10.15 0.00 -25.91
N CYS A 211 -9.82 -1.14 -25.32
CA CYS A 211 -8.63 -1.92 -25.66
C CYS A 211 -9.05 -3.34 -26.01
N VAL A 212 -8.40 -3.91 -27.03
CA VAL A 212 -8.54 -5.33 -27.34
C VAL A 212 -7.82 -6.13 -26.25
N ARG A 213 -8.53 -7.02 -25.59
CA ARG A 213 -8.07 -7.86 -24.48
C ARG A 213 -8.30 -9.33 -24.82
N ILE A 214 -7.60 -10.23 -24.14
CA ILE A 214 -7.91 -11.66 -24.24
C ILE A 214 -9.31 -11.92 -23.64
N ASN A 215 -10.01 -12.95 -24.14
CA ASN A 215 -11.38 -13.24 -23.74
C ASN A 215 -11.57 -13.35 -22.21
N ALA A 216 -10.62 -13.95 -21.50
CA ALA A 216 -10.69 -14.08 -20.04
C ALA A 216 -10.72 -12.71 -19.33
N VAL A 217 -9.87 -11.77 -19.74
CA VAL A 217 -9.80 -10.42 -19.16
C VAL A 217 -10.95 -9.55 -19.66
N GLN A 218 -11.37 -9.74 -20.90
CA GLN A 218 -12.49 -8.99 -21.48
C GLN A 218 -13.80 -9.28 -20.74
N LYS A 219 -14.08 -10.54 -20.41
CA LYS A 219 -15.28 -10.97 -19.68
C LYS A 219 -15.25 -10.66 -18.19
N LEU A 220 -14.06 -10.53 -17.59
CA LEU A 220 -13.90 -10.37 -16.16
C LEU A 220 -14.48 -9.01 -15.72
N GLU A 221 -15.47 -9.03 -14.83
CA GLU A 221 -16.14 -7.83 -14.30
C GLU A 221 -15.90 -7.65 -12.80
N THR A 222 -15.72 -8.74 -12.06
CA THR A 222 -15.48 -8.67 -10.61
C THR A 222 -14.36 -9.60 -10.14
N ILE A 223 -13.70 -9.20 -9.06
CA ILE A 223 -12.71 -10.03 -8.37
C ILE A 223 -13.14 -10.15 -6.91
N ARG A 224 -13.10 -11.37 -6.37
CA ARG A 224 -13.34 -11.65 -4.95
C ARG A 224 -12.06 -12.18 -4.32
N VAL A 225 -11.58 -11.51 -3.29
CA VAL A 225 -10.37 -11.90 -2.57
C VAL A 225 -10.74 -12.33 -1.16
N PHE A 226 -10.43 -13.56 -0.82
CA PHE A 226 -10.67 -14.16 0.49
C PHE A 226 -9.35 -14.30 1.25
N SER A 227 -9.39 -14.11 2.56
CA SER A 227 -8.27 -14.41 3.45
C SER A 227 -8.77 -14.75 4.85
N LYS A 228 -7.92 -15.41 5.64
CA LYS A 228 -8.05 -15.34 7.09
C LYS A 228 -7.67 -13.94 7.55
N MET A 229 -8.32 -13.46 8.61
CA MET A 229 -7.91 -12.23 9.28
C MET A 229 -6.43 -12.32 9.62
N MET A 230 -5.71 -11.23 9.37
CA MET A 230 -4.30 -11.19 9.66
C MET A 230 -4.10 -10.92 11.15
N ASP A 231 -3.44 -11.86 11.82
CA ASP A 231 -2.96 -11.69 13.17
C ASP A 231 -1.44 -11.81 13.10
N TYR A 232 -0.74 -10.75 13.51
CA TYR A 232 0.72 -10.76 13.53
C TYR A 232 1.19 -11.07 14.93
N ASP A 233 2.15 -11.99 15.05
CA ASP A 233 2.99 -12.01 16.24
C ASP A 233 4.10 -10.93 16.16
N ILE A 234 4.73 -10.64 17.30
CA ILE A 234 5.76 -9.59 17.41
C ILE A 234 6.99 -9.91 16.54
N GLU A 235 7.31 -11.18 16.32
CA GLU A 235 8.47 -11.59 15.51
C GLU A 235 8.16 -11.47 14.01
N GLU A 236 6.95 -11.80 13.59
CA GLU A 236 6.47 -11.63 12.22
C GLU A 236 6.45 -10.16 11.79
N LEU A 237 6.15 -9.23 12.70
CA LEU A 237 6.28 -7.79 12.44
C LEU A 237 7.72 -7.35 12.17
N LYS A 238 8.72 -8.03 12.74
CA LYS A 238 10.14 -7.70 12.50
C LYS A 238 10.61 -8.17 11.11
N ALA A 239 10.01 -9.24 10.58
CA ALA A 239 10.39 -9.84 9.31
C ALA A 239 9.16 -10.31 8.52
N PRO A 240 8.31 -9.40 8.02
CA PRO A 240 7.06 -9.78 7.37
C PRO A 240 7.35 -10.53 6.06
N ARG A 241 6.69 -11.69 5.91
CA ARG A 241 6.76 -12.50 4.69
C ARG A 241 5.52 -12.27 3.84
N ARG A 242 5.71 -12.08 2.53
CA ARG A 242 4.58 -11.95 1.59
C ARG A 242 3.77 -13.23 1.60
N GLN A 243 2.45 -13.09 1.71
CA GLN A 243 1.54 -14.22 1.64
C GLN A 243 1.42 -14.74 0.19
N CYS A 244 1.16 -16.04 0.07
CA CYS A 244 0.90 -16.69 -1.20
C CYS A 244 -0.59 -16.60 -1.52
N CYS A 245 -0.95 -16.93 -2.75
CA CYS A 245 -2.34 -16.91 -3.17
C CYS A 245 -2.65 -17.95 -4.23
N ASP A 246 -3.89 -18.43 -4.16
CA ASP A 246 -4.46 -19.37 -5.12
C ASP A 246 -5.58 -18.68 -5.89
N ILE A 247 -5.54 -18.76 -7.22
CA ILE A 247 -6.63 -18.31 -8.09
C ILE A 247 -7.46 -19.54 -8.45
N LEU A 248 -8.78 -19.48 -8.21
CA LEU A 248 -9.68 -20.54 -8.62
C LEU A 248 -9.96 -20.47 -10.12
N SER A 249 -9.90 -21.64 -10.77
CA SER A 249 -10.23 -21.83 -12.18
C SER A 249 -11.56 -22.60 -12.32
N PRO A 250 -12.32 -22.39 -13.41
CA PRO A 250 -12.06 -21.43 -14.49
C PRO A 250 -12.39 -19.98 -14.09
N ILE A 251 -11.72 -19.02 -14.74
CA ILE A 251 -12.09 -17.61 -14.66
C ILE A 251 -13.19 -17.33 -15.69
N ASP A 252 -14.23 -16.64 -15.25
CA ASP A 252 -15.29 -16.13 -16.11
C ASP A 252 -15.56 -14.66 -15.77
N GLU A 253 -16.82 -14.25 -15.55
CA GLU A 253 -17.16 -12.88 -15.14
C GLU A 253 -16.61 -12.52 -13.74
N THR A 254 -16.34 -13.54 -12.92
CA THR A 254 -15.77 -13.39 -11.57
C THR A 254 -14.49 -14.20 -11.43
N MET A 255 -13.44 -13.56 -10.91
CA MET A 255 -12.21 -14.23 -10.48
C MET A 255 -12.19 -14.34 -8.96
N THR A 256 -12.01 -15.55 -8.42
CA THR A 256 -11.91 -15.78 -6.98
C THR A 256 -10.47 -16.09 -6.59
N ILE A 257 -9.94 -15.38 -5.60
CA ILE A 257 -8.58 -15.50 -5.13
C ILE A 257 -8.57 -15.73 -3.62
N TYR A 258 -7.75 -16.67 -3.15
CA TYR A 258 -7.51 -16.92 -1.73
C TYR A 258 -6.09 -16.48 -1.38
N ILE A 259 -5.94 -15.53 -0.46
CA ILE A 259 -4.65 -15.18 0.14
C ILE A 259 -4.45 -16.04 1.40
N ARG A 260 -3.29 -16.66 1.51
CA ARG A 260 -2.93 -17.55 2.61
C ARG A 260 -1.44 -17.52 2.89
N GLU A 261 -1.04 -18.08 4.02
CA GLU A 261 0.36 -18.40 4.25
C GLU A 261 0.90 -19.32 3.15
N CYS A 262 2.15 -19.05 2.78
CA CYS A 262 2.90 -19.91 1.88
C CYS A 262 3.24 -21.22 2.60
N ARG A 263 3.05 -22.34 1.90
CA ARG A 263 3.48 -23.67 2.36
C ARG A 263 5.00 -23.71 2.49
N ASN A 264 5.49 -24.74 3.18
CA ASN A 264 6.94 -24.93 3.33
C ASN A 264 7.61 -25.08 1.95
N GLY A 265 8.64 -24.28 1.68
CA GLY A 265 9.32 -24.22 0.39
C GLY A 265 8.53 -23.56 -0.76
N GLU A 266 7.29 -23.12 -0.53
CA GLU A 266 6.51 -22.42 -1.55
C GLU A 266 7.03 -20.99 -1.73
N VAL A 267 7.23 -20.63 -2.99
CA VAL A 267 7.68 -19.31 -3.42
C VAL A 267 6.65 -18.71 -4.37
N ILE A 268 6.53 -17.39 -4.35
CA ILE A 268 5.72 -16.64 -5.30
C ILE A 268 6.51 -16.60 -6.61
N SER A 269 6.32 -17.63 -7.43
CA SER A 269 7.00 -17.76 -8.71
C SER A 269 6.02 -18.08 -9.82
N MET A 270 6.38 -17.68 -11.03
CA MET A 270 5.67 -18.12 -12.22
C MET A 270 5.74 -19.65 -12.30
N PRO A 271 4.63 -20.35 -12.55
CA PRO A 271 4.67 -21.75 -12.90
C PRO A 271 5.53 -21.93 -14.16
N ARG A 272 6.36 -22.97 -14.18
CA ARG A 272 7.21 -23.32 -15.33
C ARG A 272 6.35 -23.64 -16.54
#